data_AF-A0A4U6UL65-F1
#
_entry.id   AF-A0A4U6UL65-F1
#
_cell.length_a   1.000
_cell.length_b   1.000
_cell.length_c   1.000
_cell.angle_alpha   90.00
_cell.angle_beta   90.00
_cell.angle_gamma   90.00
#
_symmetry.space_group_name_H-M   'P 1'
#
loop_
_entity.id
_entity.type
_entity.pdbx_description
1 polymer ?
#
loop_
_entity_poly.entity_id
_entity_poly.type
_entity_poly.pdbx_seq_one_letter_code
_entity_poly.pdbx_strand_id
1 'polypeptide(L)'
;MTLTRRFRALKLWLVLRCYGAEGLRDHVRAHVRMAASFEGMVRADARFEVVLPRGFALVCFRLRSPARFGGEKTANELNRRLLEEVGGVYMLRCAIGSTLTEERHVREAWKVVQDRADSLLRKMEIICSVLA
;
A
#
# COMPACT_ATOMS: atom_id res chain seq x y z
N MET A 1 39.49 -12.79 14.46
CA MET A 1 39.29 -11.68 13.51
C MET A 1 39.13 -12.27 12.12
N THR A 2 38.00 -12.06 11.44
CA THR A 2 37.78 -12.60 10.08
C THR A 2 38.51 -11.71 9.06
N LEU A 3 39.59 -12.24 8.47
CA LEU A 3 40.56 -11.49 7.66
C LEU A 3 40.08 -11.22 6.21
N THR A 4 39.04 -11.91 5.75
CA THR A 4 38.51 -11.75 4.37
C THR A 4 37.19 -10.99 4.38
N ARG A 5 37.14 -9.81 3.73
CA ARG A 5 35.90 -9.04 3.53
C ARG A 5 35.36 -9.23 2.11
N ARG A 6 34.06 -9.49 1.99
CA ARG A 6 33.36 -9.52 0.69
C ARG A 6 33.46 -8.15 -0.01
N PHE A 7 33.72 -8.15 -1.32
CA PHE A 7 33.78 -6.93 -2.14
C PHE A 7 32.36 -6.41 -2.47
N ARG A 8 31.65 -5.92 -1.45
CA ARG A 8 30.26 -5.42 -1.56
C ARG A 8 30.10 -4.21 -2.49
N ALA A 9 31.19 -3.52 -2.83
CA ALA A 9 31.13 -2.38 -3.74
C ALA A 9 31.05 -2.78 -5.22
N LEU A 10 31.49 -3.99 -5.60
CA LEU A 10 31.44 -4.43 -7.00
C LEU A 10 29.99 -4.48 -7.53
N LYS A 11 29.04 -4.95 -6.71
CA LYS A 11 27.62 -4.95 -7.08
C LYS A 11 27.05 -3.54 -7.29
N LEU A 12 27.44 -2.57 -6.46
CA LEU A 12 26.97 -1.20 -6.58
C LEU A 12 27.61 -0.51 -7.79
N TRP A 13 28.91 -0.74 -8.00
CA TRP A 13 29.64 -0.22 -9.15
C TRP A 13 29.05 -0.71 -10.48
N LEU A 14 28.67 -1.99 -10.56
CA LEU A 14 28.03 -2.53 -11.76
C LEU A 14 26.68 -1.87 -12.03
N VAL A 15 25.83 -1.71 -11.01
CA VAL A 15 24.53 -1.01 -11.15
C VAL A 15 24.74 0.44 -11.62
N LEU A 16 25.67 1.18 -11.03
CA LEU A 16 25.97 2.55 -11.43
C LEU A 16 26.49 2.64 -12.87
N ARG A 17 27.29 1.67 -13.34
CA ARG A 17 27.82 1.64 -14.70
C ARG A 17 26.77 1.24 -15.74
N CYS A 18 25.89 0.30 -15.43
CA CYS A 18 24.86 -0.17 -16.35
C CYS A 18 23.69 0.81 -16.49
N TYR A 19 23.18 1.34 -15.38
CA TYR A 19 22.00 2.22 -15.39
C TYR A 19 22.36 3.71 -15.50
N GLY A 20 23.56 4.09 -15.06
CA GLY A 20 23.94 5.49 -14.90
C GLY A 20 23.17 6.20 -13.79
N ALA A 21 23.56 7.43 -13.50
CA ALA A 21 22.89 8.26 -12.50
C ALA A 21 21.48 8.67 -12.95
N GLU A 22 21.29 8.89 -14.25
CA GLU A 22 20.00 9.29 -14.84
C GLU A 22 18.98 8.14 -14.77
N GLY A 23 19.33 6.94 -15.23
CA GLY A 23 18.44 5.78 -15.16
C GLY A 23 18.00 5.43 -13.74
N LEU A 24 18.90 5.55 -12.76
CA LEU A 24 18.53 5.37 -11.35
C LEU A 24 17.57 6.45 -10.83
N ARG A 25 17.80 7.72 -11.19
CA ARG A 25 16.89 8.83 -10.83
C ARG A 25 15.52 8.62 -11.45
N ASP A 26 15.46 8.17 -12.69
CA ASP A 26 14.21 7.95 -13.40
C ASP A 26 13.43 6.76 -12.84
N HIS A 27 14.12 5.69 -12.44
CA HIS A 27 13.49 4.56 -11.75
C HIS A 27 12.85 5.00 -10.42
N VAL A 28 13.58 5.78 -9.61
CA VAL A 28 13.03 6.34 -8.35
C VAL A 28 11.85 7.27 -8.63
N ARG A 29 11.96 8.18 -9.61
CA ARG A 29 10.88 9.09 -9.99
C ARG A 29 9.64 8.34 -10.51
N ALA A 30 9.83 7.25 -11.26
CA ALA A 30 8.73 6.41 -11.73
C ALA A 30 7.95 5.81 -10.57
N HIS A 31 8.63 5.25 -9.56
CA HIS A 31 7.98 4.73 -8.36
C HIS A 31 7.21 5.82 -7.59
N VAL A 32 7.79 7.02 -7.48
CA VAL A 32 7.13 8.17 -6.84
C VAL A 32 5.88 8.61 -7.62
N ARG A 33 5.92 8.61 -8.96
CA ARG A 33 4.75 8.90 -9.81
C ARG A 33 3.65 7.85 -9.64
N MET A 34 4.01 6.57 -9.64
CA MET A 34 3.04 5.48 -9.42
C MET A 34 2.38 5.59 -8.05
N ALA A 35 3.15 5.93 -7.01
CA ALA A 35 2.60 6.14 -5.68
C ALA A 35 1.67 7.36 -5.62
N ALA A 36 1.98 8.44 -6.33
CA ALA A 36 1.07 9.60 -6.44
C ALA A 36 -0.23 9.22 -7.16
N SER A 37 -0.16 8.42 -8.23
CA SER A 37 -1.37 7.91 -8.90
C SER A 37 -2.20 7.02 -7.98
N PHE A 38 -1.56 6.14 -7.21
CA PHE A 38 -2.23 5.28 -6.22
C PHE A 38 -2.91 6.11 -5.13
N GLU A 39 -2.21 7.09 -4.57
CA GLU A 39 -2.76 8.03 -3.58
C GLU A 39 -4.00 8.77 -4.12
N GLY A 40 -3.98 9.16 -5.40
CA GLY A 40 -5.14 9.74 -6.09
C GLY A 40 -6.34 8.79 -6.15
N MET A 41 -6.11 7.51 -6.50
CA MET A 41 -7.16 6.49 -6.52
C MET A 41 -7.75 6.23 -5.12
N VAL A 42 -6.89 6.17 -4.09
CA VAL A 42 -7.33 6.00 -2.70
C VAL A 42 -8.17 7.19 -2.24
N ARG A 43 -7.77 8.42 -2.56
CA ARG A 43 -8.54 9.63 -2.18
C ARG A 43 -9.86 9.76 -2.92
N ALA A 44 -9.96 9.24 -4.15
CA ALA A 44 -11.20 9.25 -4.91
C ALA A 44 -12.27 8.32 -4.31
N ASP A 45 -11.86 7.29 -3.55
CA ASP A 45 -12.76 6.37 -2.89
C ASP A 45 -13.11 6.86 -1.47
N ALA A 46 -14.33 7.36 -1.29
CA ALA A 46 -14.80 7.92 -0.01
C ALA A 46 -14.79 6.92 1.15
N ARG A 47 -14.72 5.61 0.87
CA ARG A 47 -14.63 4.55 1.90
C ARG A 47 -13.25 4.51 2.54
N PHE A 48 -12.23 5.06 1.90
CA PHE A 48 -10.87 5.03 2.39
C PHE A 48 -10.39 6.41 2.82
N GLU A 49 -9.33 6.42 3.62
CA GLU A 49 -8.59 7.64 3.92
C GLU A 49 -7.10 7.40 3.95
N VAL A 50 -6.35 8.38 3.45
CA VAL A 50 -4.90 8.43 3.53
C VAL A 50 -4.54 8.96 4.91
N VAL A 51 -3.90 8.13 5.73
CA VAL A 51 -3.64 8.42 7.16
C VAL A 51 -2.49 9.42 7.33
N LEU A 52 -1.49 9.34 6.45
CA LEU A 52 -0.28 10.14 6.50
C LEU A 52 0.02 10.70 5.09
N PRO A 53 0.57 11.92 4.98
CA PRO A 53 1.07 12.42 3.70
C PRO A 53 2.06 11.44 3.09
N ARG A 54 1.97 11.22 1.77
CA ARG A 54 2.89 10.32 1.06
C ARG A 54 4.34 10.79 1.19
N GLY A 55 5.19 9.91 1.69
CA GLY A 55 6.65 10.05 1.64
C GLY A 55 7.22 9.13 0.55
N PHE A 56 7.85 9.70 -0.49
CA PHE A 56 8.39 8.94 -1.62
C PHE A 56 7.33 8.04 -2.30
N ALA A 57 7.59 6.73 -2.34
CA ALA A 57 6.80 5.71 -3.02
C ALA A 57 5.98 4.83 -2.04
N LEU A 58 5.74 5.35 -0.83
CA LEU A 58 4.95 4.68 0.21
C LEU A 58 3.64 5.43 0.45
N VAL A 59 2.52 4.72 0.34
CA VAL A 59 1.18 5.25 0.66
C VAL A 59 0.59 4.48 1.83
N CYS A 60 0.18 5.24 2.84
CA CYS A 60 -0.40 4.75 4.09
C CYS A 60 -1.89 5.09 4.12
N PHE A 61 -2.75 4.08 4.07
CA PHE A 61 -4.19 4.27 3.98
C PHE A 61 -4.96 3.28 4.86
N ARG A 62 -6.21 3.62 5.18
CA ARG A 62 -7.11 2.76 5.96
C ARG A 62 -8.54 2.86 5.46
N LEU A 63 -9.34 1.84 5.71
CA LEU A 63 -10.78 1.86 5.48
C LEU A 63 -11.44 2.68 6.60
N ARG A 64 -12.32 3.62 6.25
CA ARG A 64 -13.16 4.38 7.20
C ARG A 64 -14.24 3.44 7.75
N SER A 65 -14.56 3.56 9.04
CA SER A 65 -15.80 2.98 9.55
C SER A 65 -16.97 3.89 9.18
N PRO A 66 -18.07 3.34 8.64
CA PRO A 66 -19.30 4.11 8.52
C PRO A 66 -19.79 4.48 9.94
N ALA A 67 -20.17 5.75 10.16
CA ALA A 67 -20.58 6.27 11.47
C ALA A 67 -21.68 5.44 12.15
N ARG A 68 -22.52 4.78 11.35
CA ARG A 68 -23.57 3.82 11.76
C ARG A 68 -23.07 2.56 12.47
N PHE A 69 -21.77 2.26 12.48
CA PHE A 69 -21.20 1.02 13.04
C PHE A 69 -20.34 1.22 14.31
N GLY A 70 -20.39 2.38 14.99
CA GLY A 70 -19.83 2.50 16.35
C GLY A 70 -18.44 3.15 16.47
N GLY A 71 -18.02 3.93 15.48
CA GLY A 71 -16.85 4.83 15.59
C GLY A 71 -15.49 4.15 15.44
N GLU A 72 -14.45 4.75 16.03
CA GLU A 72 -13.03 4.39 15.80
C GLU A 72 -12.69 2.94 16.16
N LYS A 73 -13.37 2.34 17.14
CA LYS A 73 -13.20 0.92 17.51
C LYS A 73 -13.60 -0.03 16.39
N THR A 74 -14.67 0.26 15.67
CA THR A 74 -15.13 -0.55 14.54
C THR A 74 -14.32 -0.29 13.28
N ALA A 75 -13.82 0.94 13.09
CA ALA A 75 -12.86 1.25 12.02
C ALA A 75 -11.59 0.44 12.18
N ASN A 76 -11.10 0.39 13.41
CA ASN A 76 -10.02 -0.48 13.76
C ASN A 76 -10.40 -1.92 13.42
N GLU A 77 -11.44 -2.51 14.00
CA GLU A 77 -11.79 -3.92 13.77
C GLU A 77 -11.91 -4.29 12.27
N LEU A 78 -12.50 -3.41 11.46
CA LEU A 78 -12.57 -3.57 10.01
C LEU A 78 -11.20 -3.58 9.34
N ASN A 79 -10.35 -2.62 9.69
CA ASN A 79 -8.97 -2.60 9.22
C ASN A 79 -8.24 -3.85 9.70
N ARG A 80 -8.41 -4.30 10.95
CA ARG A 80 -7.84 -5.55 11.47
C ARG A 80 -8.28 -6.75 10.65
N ARG A 81 -9.55 -6.88 10.27
CA ARG A 81 -10.03 -8.01 9.45
C ARG A 81 -9.51 -7.95 8.02
N LEU A 82 -9.54 -6.76 7.40
CA LEU A 82 -8.90 -6.53 6.10
C LEU A 82 -7.39 -6.83 6.18
N LEU A 83 -6.76 -6.59 7.33
CA LEU A 83 -5.36 -6.85 7.61
C LEU A 83 -5.05 -8.26 8.12
N GLU A 84 -6.00 -9.03 8.64
CA GLU A 84 -5.79 -10.45 9.01
C GLU A 84 -5.81 -11.30 7.73
N GLU A 85 -6.54 -10.85 6.72
CA GLU A 85 -6.52 -11.43 5.38
C GLU A 85 -5.32 -10.96 4.54
N VAL A 86 -4.61 -9.90 4.98
CA VAL A 86 -3.50 -9.25 4.22
C VAL A 86 -2.17 -9.15 5.02
N GLY A 87 -2.16 -9.50 6.32
CA GLY A 87 -1.03 -9.56 7.26
C GLY A 87 -0.44 -8.22 7.80
N GLY A 88 -0.97 -7.63 8.89
CA GLY A 88 -0.23 -6.60 9.70
C GLY A 88 -1.06 -5.53 10.47
N VAL A 89 -0.44 -4.63 11.25
CA VAL A 89 -1.12 -3.71 12.23
C VAL A 89 -1.84 -2.49 11.62
N TYR A 90 -3.09 -2.22 12.06
CA TYR A 90 -4.08 -1.10 11.88
C TYR A 90 -3.91 0.03 10.82
N MET A 91 -3.17 -0.19 9.73
CA MET A 91 -3.14 0.66 8.54
C MET A 91 -2.52 -0.14 7.39
N LEU A 92 -3.08 -0.04 6.18
CA LEU A 92 -2.48 -0.67 5.00
C LEU A 92 -1.36 0.23 4.46
N ARG A 93 -0.26 -0.40 4.05
CA ARG A 93 0.91 0.25 3.48
C ARG A 93 1.18 -0.30 2.09
N CYS A 94 1.05 0.53 1.07
CA CYS A 94 1.48 0.19 -0.28
C CYS A 94 2.87 0.77 -0.52
N ALA A 95 3.89 -0.09 -0.49
CA ALA A 95 5.28 0.27 -0.78
C ALA A 95 5.62 -0.09 -2.22
N ILE A 96 5.63 0.90 -3.11
CA ILE A 96 5.94 0.71 -4.53
C ILE A 96 7.45 0.79 -4.72
N GLY A 97 8.07 -0.32 -5.12
CA GLY A 97 9.52 -0.36 -5.24
C GLY A 97 10.14 -1.59 -5.90
N SER A 98 9.35 -2.57 -6.32
CA SER A 98 9.90 -3.74 -7.01
C SER A 98 10.31 -3.35 -8.44
N THR A 99 11.44 -3.89 -8.90
CA THR A 99 12.07 -3.55 -10.18
C THR A 99 11.15 -3.73 -11.39
N LEU A 100 10.19 -4.67 -11.30
CA LEU A 100 9.25 -5.01 -12.37
C LEU A 100 7.83 -4.43 -12.12
N THR A 101 7.66 -3.58 -11.12
CA THR A 101 6.35 -2.95 -10.88
C THR A 101 6.06 -1.92 -11.96
N GLU A 102 4.86 -2.00 -12.52
CA GLU A 102 4.33 -1.10 -13.54
C GLU A 102 3.00 -0.54 -13.04
N GLU A 103 2.50 0.51 -13.68
CA GLU A 103 1.22 1.13 -13.30
C GLU A 103 0.04 0.14 -13.31
N ARG A 104 0.02 -0.82 -14.26
CA ARG A 104 -1.02 -1.87 -14.30
C ARG A 104 -1.06 -2.68 -13.01
N HIS A 105 0.10 -3.06 -12.47
CA HIS A 105 0.19 -3.85 -11.24
C HIS A 105 -0.35 -3.06 -10.04
N VAL A 106 -0.11 -1.74 -10.01
CA VAL A 106 -0.63 -0.85 -8.97
C VAL A 106 -2.16 -0.72 -9.06
N ARG A 107 -2.71 -0.59 -10.27
CA ARG A 107 -4.17 -0.53 -10.50
C ARG A 107 -4.85 -1.85 -10.15
N GLU A 108 -4.27 -2.97 -10.54
CA GLU A 108 -4.79 -4.31 -10.22
C GLU A 108 -4.75 -4.56 -8.71
N ALA A 109 -3.65 -4.22 -8.04
CA ALA A 109 -3.56 -4.32 -6.59
C ALA A 109 -4.63 -3.46 -5.88
N TRP A 110 -4.89 -2.25 -6.39
CA TRP A 110 -5.97 -1.41 -5.86
C TRP A 110 -7.35 -2.05 -6.04
N LYS A 111 -7.63 -2.64 -7.21
CA LYS A 111 -8.89 -3.34 -7.46
C LYS A 111 -9.12 -4.49 -6.47
N VAL A 112 -8.09 -5.29 -6.19
CA VAL A 112 -8.17 -6.37 -5.19
C VAL A 112 -8.54 -5.82 -3.80
N VAL A 113 -7.97 -4.68 -3.41
CA VAL A 113 -8.30 -4.02 -2.14
C VAL A 113 -9.76 -3.56 -2.12
N GLN A 114 -10.25 -2.97 -3.22
CA GLN A 114 -11.65 -2.55 -3.34
C GLN A 114 -12.61 -3.73 -3.25
N ASP A 115 -12.37 -4.81 -4.02
CA ASP A 115 -13.19 -6.02 -4.03
C ASP A 115 -13.26 -6.65 -2.63
N ARG A 116 -12.13 -6.64 -1.90
CA ARG A 116 -12.09 -7.15 -0.53
C ARG A 116 -12.85 -6.27 0.46
N ALA A 117 -12.69 -4.96 0.35
CA ALA A 117 -13.45 -4.01 1.16
C ALA A 117 -14.96 -4.15 0.93
N ASP A 118 -15.40 -4.37 -0.31
CA ASP A 118 -16.81 -4.62 -0.64
C ASP A 118 -17.34 -5.89 0.01
N SER A 119 -16.57 -6.98 -0.02
CA SER A 119 -16.95 -8.22 0.68
C SER A 119 -17.09 -8.03 2.19
N LEU A 120 -16.16 -7.29 2.81
CA LEU A 120 -16.19 -7.01 4.25
C LEU A 120 -17.37 -6.13 4.64
N LEU A 121 -17.64 -5.07 3.89
CA LEU A 121 -18.76 -4.16 4.15
C LEU A 121 -20.11 -4.87 3.99
N ARG A 122 -20.28 -5.70 2.95
CA ARG A 122 -21.50 -6.52 2.76
C ARG A 122 -21.72 -7.51 3.90
N LYS A 123 -20.67 -8.21 4.33
CA LYS A 123 -20.76 -9.13 5.50
C LYS A 123 -21.21 -8.37 6.76
N MET A 124 -20.73 -7.14 6.95
CA MET A 124 -21.12 -6.32 8.09
C MET A 124 -22.57 -5.81 8.02
N GLU A 125 -23.06 -5.43 6.84
CA GLU A 125 -24.47 -5.06 6.65
C GLU A 125 -25.41 -6.23 6.99
N ILE A 126 -25.06 -7.45 6.57
CA ILE A 126 -25.83 -8.67 6.89
C ILE A 126 -25.87 -8.90 8.41
N ILE A 127 -24.71 -8.84 9.08
CA ILE A 127 -24.63 -9.04 10.54
C ILE A 127 -25.46 -7.99 11.30
N CYS A 128 -25.44 -6.73 10.86
CA CYS A 128 -26.24 -5.67 11.48
C CYS A 128 -27.74 -5.85 11.24
N SER A 129 -28.16 -6.38 10.09
CA SER A 129 -29.58 -6.65 9.79
C SER A 129 -30.15 -7.87 10.53
N VAL A 130 -29.30 -8.77 11.02
CA VAL A 130 -29.70 -9.97 11.78
C VAL A 130 -29.68 -9.73 13.30
N LEU A 131 -28.96 -8.69 13.76
CA LEU A 131 -28.86 -8.28 15.17
C LEU A 131 -29.76 -7.09 15.55
N ALA A 132 -30.55 -6.56 14.60
CA ALA A 132 -31.58 -5.55 14.82
C ALA A 132 -32.96 -6.21 14.86
#